data_AF-A0A6L8LKM9-F1
#
_entry.id   AF-A0A6L8LKM9-F1
#
_cell.length_a   1.000
_cell.length_b   1.000
_cell.length_c   1.000
_cell.angle_alpha   90.00
_cell.angle_beta   90.00
_cell.angle_gamma   90.00
#
_symmetry.space_group_name_H-M   'P 1'
#
loop_
_entity.id
_entity.type
_entity.pdbx_description
1 polymer ?
#
loop_
_entity_poly.entity_id
_entity_poly.type
_entity_poly.pdbx_seq_one_letter_code
_entity_poly.pdbx_strand_id
1 'polypeptide(L)'
;MRFTVEDASRTDQDRLCAAYDAAVDAGANRLCYADSVPTQLSDIEGYPLIEDKIHRYWARYARSINLEIDLARSILFDDSGVIVEASANAQGVALVRASLAVSALRKGRLIKLFDANLPGNIGYHIVTPESRRSDREIQRVSKWLRREASKTA
;
A
#
# COMPACT_ATOMS: atom_id res chain seq x y z
N MET A 1 13.56 20.04 -7.75
CA MET A 1 12.54 21.11 -7.60
C MET A 1 11.18 20.44 -7.41
N ARG A 2 10.27 20.99 -6.59
CA ARG A 2 8.99 20.33 -6.23
C ARG A 2 8.00 20.29 -7.40
N PHE A 3 7.24 19.19 -7.52
CA PHE A 3 5.90 19.17 -8.14
C PHE A 3 4.95 18.22 -7.35
N THR A 4 3.64 18.45 -7.47
CA THR A 4 2.57 18.15 -6.48
C THR A 4 1.17 18.19 -7.17
N VAL A 5 0.04 17.71 -6.62
CA VAL A 5 -0.30 17.40 -5.21
C VAL A 5 -0.52 15.90 -4.92
N GLU A 6 -1.69 15.23 -4.81
CA GLU A 6 -3.13 15.60 -4.81
C GLU A 6 -3.97 14.54 -4.04
N ASP A 7 -5.21 14.86 -3.64
CA ASP A 7 -6.22 13.89 -3.14
C ASP A 7 -6.61 12.90 -4.25
N ALA A 8 -6.58 11.59 -3.95
CA ALA A 8 -6.75 10.53 -4.95
C ALA A 8 -8.16 10.46 -5.58
N SER A 9 -9.17 11.11 -4.97
CA SER A 9 -10.56 11.05 -5.41
C SER A 9 -10.87 11.74 -6.76
N ARG A 10 -9.89 12.42 -7.38
CA ARG A 10 -10.08 13.23 -8.61
C ARG A 10 -8.92 13.20 -9.62
N THR A 11 -8.13 12.13 -9.68
CA THR A 11 -7.01 12.05 -10.65
C THR A 11 -7.48 11.55 -12.02
N ASP A 12 -7.27 12.38 -13.05
CA ASP A 12 -7.65 12.13 -14.44
C ASP A 12 -6.73 11.12 -15.16
N GLN A 13 -7.24 10.43 -16.18
CA GLN A 13 -6.61 9.28 -16.84
C GLN A 13 -5.25 9.62 -17.47
N ASP A 14 -5.16 10.74 -18.20
CA ASP A 14 -3.92 11.20 -18.82
C ASP A 14 -2.83 11.50 -17.77
N ARG A 15 -3.23 11.89 -16.54
CA ARG A 15 -2.29 12.14 -15.43
C ARG A 15 -1.76 10.86 -14.81
N LEU A 16 -2.54 9.77 -14.82
CA LEU A 16 -2.09 8.45 -14.34
C LEU A 16 -1.05 7.86 -15.30
N CYS A 17 -1.31 7.89 -16.61
CA CYS A 17 -0.34 7.47 -17.62
C CYS A 17 0.93 8.34 -17.58
N ALA A 18 0.79 9.67 -17.58
CA ALA A 18 1.94 10.57 -17.49
C ALA A 18 2.75 10.42 -16.18
N ALA A 19 2.10 10.08 -15.06
CA ALA A 19 2.79 9.79 -13.80
C ALA A 19 3.52 8.45 -13.84
N TYR A 20 3.03 7.46 -14.57
CA TYR A 20 3.72 6.20 -14.81
C TYR A 20 4.93 6.38 -15.74
N ASP A 21 4.75 7.07 -16.88
CA ASP A 21 5.85 7.38 -17.80
C ASP A 21 6.94 8.19 -17.09
N ALA A 22 6.57 9.20 -16.31
CA ALA A 22 7.51 9.98 -15.50
C ALA A 22 8.17 9.15 -14.38
N ALA A 23 7.51 8.13 -13.82
CA ALA A 23 8.11 7.22 -12.86
C ALA A 23 9.12 6.28 -13.55
N VAL A 24 8.80 5.77 -14.74
CA VAL A 24 9.70 4.95 -15.57
C VAL A 24 10.92 5.76 -16.00
N ASP A 25 10.75 7.00 -16.47
CA ASP A 25 11.85 7.92 -16.78
C ASP A 25 12.70 8.26 -15.54
N ALA A 26 12.10 8.29 -14.35
CA ALA A 26 12.79 8.45 -13.08
C ALA A 26 13.48 7.16 -12.57
N GLY A 27 13.45 6.07 -13.35
CA GLY A 27 14.12 4.80 -13.04
C GLY A 27 13.29 3.82 -12.20
N ALA A 28 11.97 3.99 -12.11
CA ALA A 28 11.11 2.88 -11.70
C ALA A 28 11.14 1.80 -12.79
N ASN A 29 11.30 0.54 -12.41
CA ASN A 29 11.14 -0.55 -13.37
C ASN A 29 9.69 -0.54 -13.89
N ARG A 30 9.50 -0.82 -15.19
CA ARG A 30 8.19 -1.20 -15.72
C ARG A 30 7.63 -2.34 -14.87
N LEU A 31 6.32 -2.36 -14.63
CA LEU A 31 5.62 -3.57 -14.18
C LEU A 31 6.05 -4.67 -15.15
N CYS A 32 6.78 -5.69 -14.67
CA CYS A 32 7.63 -6.53 -15.53
C CYS A 32 6.87 -7.43 -16.55
N TYR A 33 5.55 -7.23 -16.62
CA TYR A 33 4.56 -8.04 -17.32
C TYR A 33 3.51 -7.18 -18.05
N ALA A 34 3.66 -5.85 -18.12
CA ALA A 34 2.70 -4.98 -18.81
C ALA A 34 3.33 -3.74 -19.46
N ASP A 35 2.85 -3.42 -20.66
CA ASP A 35 3.18 -2.20 -21.40
C ASP A 35 2.29 -1.00 -21.03
N SER A 36 1.35 -1.17 -20.09
CA SER A 36 0.42 -0.13 -19.65
C SER A 36 0.16 -0.18 -18.13
N VAL A 37 -0.63 0.77 -17.65
CA VAL A 37 -1.11 0.86 -16.26
C VAL A 37 -2.54 0.31 -16.18
N PRO A 38 -2.91 -0.50 -15.18
CA PRO A 38 -4.31 -0.84 -14.91
C PRO A 38 -5.13 0.43 -14.66
N THR A 39 -6.18 0.65 -15.45
CA THR A 39 -7.06 1.83 -15.35
C THR A 39 -8.34 1.54 -14.57
N GLN A 40 -8.78 0.28 -14.58
CA GLN A 40 -9.94 -0.23 -13.85
C GLN A 40 -9.58 -1.57 -13.19
N LEU A 41 -10.39 -1.99 -12.21
CA LEU A 41 -10.07 -3.15 -11.38
C LEU A 41 -10.08 -4.48 -12.15
N SER A 42 -10.82 -4.58 -13.27
CA SER A 42 -10.79 -5.75 -14.16
C SER A 42 -9.47 -5.90 -14.93
N ASP A 43 -8.72 -4.80 -15.13
CA ASP A 43 -7.47 -4.86 -15.89
C ASP A 43 -6.39 -5.68 -15.16
N ILE A 44 -6.52 -5.83 -13.82
CA ILE A 44 -5.50 -6.49 -12.98
C ILE A 44 -5.32 -7.98 -13.28
N GLU A 45 -6.27 -8.64 -13.95
CA GLU A 45 -6.17 -10.07 -14.32
C GLU A 45 -4.98 -10.35 -15.23
N GLY A 46 -4.53 -9.35 -16.00
CA GLY A 46 -3.32 -9.44 -16.82
C GLY A 46 -1.99 -9.27 -16.07
N TYR A 47 -2.03 -8.98 -14.76
CA TYR A 47 -0.86 -8.55 -13.98
C TYR A 47 -0.52 -9.57 -12.88
N PRO A 48 0.76 -9.77 -12.54
CA PRO A 48 1.13 -10.52 -11.36
C PRO A 48 0.57 -9.82 -10.12
N LEU A 49 -0.24 -10.53 -9.33
CA LEU A 49 -0.75 -10.04 -8.07
C LEU A 49 0.17 -10.47 -6.94
N ILE A 50 0.57 -9.51 -6.10
CA ILE A 50 1.30 -9.79 -4.86
C ILE A 50 0.29 -9.75 -3.71
N GLU A 51 0.20 -10.83 -2.96
CA GLU A 51 -0.78 -11.03 -1.88
C GLU A 51 -0.06 -11.25 -0.53
N ASP A 52 -0.64 -10.67 0.52
CA ASP A 52 -0.15 -10.83 1.89
C ASP A 52 -0.67 -12.16 2.45
N LYS A 53 0.24 -13.11 2.68
CA LYS A 53 -0.07 -14.48 3.12
C LYS A 53 -0.84 -14.52 4.44
N ILE A 54 -0.64 -13.54 5.32
CA ILE A 54 -1.25 -13.45 6.66
C ILE A 54 -2.58 -12.68 6.59
N HIS A 55 -2.55 -11.48 6.01
CA HIS A 55 -3.68 -10.55 6.03
C HIS A 55 -4.65 -10.71 4.87
N ARG A 56 -4.24 -11.42 3.80
CA ARG A 56 -5.02 -11.76 2.61
C ARG A 56 -5.79 -10.55 2.05
N TYR A 57 -5.07 -9.46 1.80
CA TYR A 57 -5.65 -8.18 1.45
C TYR A 57 -6.46 -8.25 0.15
N TRP A 58 -5.94 -8.91 -0.89
CA TRP A 58 -6.67 -9.08 -2.16
C TRP A 58 -7.92 -9.93 -1.95
N ALA A 59 -7.81 -11.10 -1.32
CA ALA A 59 -8.97 -11.98 -1.09
C ALA A 59 -10.06 -11.32 -0.23
N ARG A 60 -9.68 -10.44 0.71
CA ARG A 60 -10.64 -9.68 1.53
C ARG A 60 -11.25 -8.51 0.78
N TYR A 61 -10.48 -7.80 -0.04
CA TYR A 61 -10.98 -6.70 -0.86
C TYR A 61 -11.96 -7.20 -1.92
N ALA A 62 -11.59 -8.23 -2.68
CA ALA A 62 -12.44 -8.93 -3.64
C ALA A 62 -13.82 -9.28 -3.03
N ARG A 63 -13.81 -9.95 -1.87
CA ARG A 63 -15.02 -10.29 -1.11
C ARG A 63 -15.81 -9.06 -0.67
N SER A 64 -15.16 -7.97 -0.26
CA SER A 64 -15.84 -6.76 0.23
C SER A 64 -16.62 -6.01 -0.84
N ILE A 65 -16.26 -6.18 -2.12
CA ILE A 65 -16.94 -5.58 -3.28
C ILE A 65 -17.72 -6.60 -4.12
N ASN A 66 -17.80 -7.86 -3.66
CA ASN A 66 -18.41 -8.99 -4.38
C ASN A 66 -17.85 -9.19 -5.81
N LEU A 67 -16.53 -9.06 -5.95
CA LEU A 67 -15.77 -9.36 -7.17
C LEU A 67 -15.00 -10.68 -6.99
N GLU A 68 -14.92 -11.49 -8.04
CA GLU A 68 -13.98 -12.61 -8.12
C GLU A 68 -12.66 -12.13 -8.73
N ILE A 69 -11.54 -12.50 -8.11
CA ILE A 69 -10.18 -12.21 -8.60
C ILE A 69 -9.41 -13.53 -8.51
N ASP A 70 -8.76 -13.97 -9.60
CA ASP A 70 -7.91 -15.15 -9.54
C ASP A 70 -6.63 -14.86 -8.75
N LEU A 71 -6.54 -15.44 -7.56
CA LEU A 71 -5.37 -15.36 -6.67
C LEU A 71 -4.56 -16.65 -6.65
N ALA A 72 -4.90 -17.67 -7.46
CA ALA A 72 -4.20 -18.96 -7.49
C ALA A 72 -2.74 -18.83 -7.95
N ARG A 73 -2.45 -17.81 -8.77
CA ARG A 73 -1.10 -17.49 -9.28
C ARG A 73 -0.43 -16.31 -8.55
N SER A 74 -0.99 -15.85 -7.43
CA SER A 74 -0.43 -14.72 -6.69
C SER A 74 0.94 -15.03 -6.07
N ILE A 75 1.83 -14.04 -6.09
CA ILE A 75 3.11 -14.08 -5.39
C ILE A 75 2.83 -13.82 -3.90
N LEU A 76 3.22 -14.77 -3.04
CA LEU A 76 2.91 -14.72 -1.60
C LEU A 76 4.13 -14.29 -0.79
N PHE A 77 3.98 -13.21 -0.03
CA PHE A 77 4.91 -12.82 1.04
C PHE A 77 4.18 -12.72 2.38
N ASP A 78 4.89 -12.91 3.49
CA ASP A 78 4.38 -12.78 4.86
C ASP A 78 4.81 -11.50 5.58
N ASP A 79 5.68 -10.68 4.96
CA ASP A 79 6.06 -9.35 5.46
C ASP A 79 5.56 -8.22 4.54
N SER A 80 4.79 -7.28 5.10
CA SER A 80 4.21 -6.18 4.33
C SER A 80 5.24 -5.14 3.84
N GLY A 81 6.44 -5.09 4.42
CA GLY A 81 7.54 -4.25 3.92
C GLY A 81 8.18 -4.87 2.66
N VAL A 82 8.38 -6.18 2.65
CA VAL A 82 8.82 -6.93 1.47
C VAL A 82 7.80 -6.77 0.33
N ILE A 83 6.50 -6.80 0.60
CA ILE A 83 5.46 -6.54 -0.42
C ILE A 83 5.60 -5.13 -1.03
N VAL A 84 5.80 -4.10 -0.20
CA VAL A 84 6.01 -2.71 -0.67
C VAL A 84 7.26 -2.61 -1.55
N GLU A 85 8.36 -3.25 -1.17
CA GLU A 85 9.58 -3.25 -1.98
C GLU A 85 9.44 -4.09 -3.26
N ALA A 86 8.77 -5.24 -3.22
CA ALA A 86 8.51 -6.06 -4.41
C ALA A 86 7.67 -5.31 -5.45
N SER A 87 6.60 -4.63 -5.03
CA SER A 87 5.83 -3.74 -5.91
C SER A 87 6.64 -2.53 -6.39
N ALA A 88 7.47 -1.93 -5.54
CA ALA A 88 8.32 -0.78 -5.93
C ALA A 88 9.47 -1.17 -6.88
N ASN A 89 9.83 -2.46 -6.93
CA ASN A 89 10.73 -3.05 -7.92
C ASN A 89 9.94 -3.76 -9.04
N ALA A 90 8.65 -3.45 -9.18
CA ALA A 90 7.78 -3.79 -10.30
C ALA A 90 7.49 -5.28 -10.53
N GLN A 91 7.60 -6.08 -9.46
CA GLN A 91 7.31 -7.53 -9.49
C GLN A 91 5.80 -7.85 -9.55
N GLY A 92 4.93 -6.87 -9.29
CA GLY A 92 3.48 -7.05 -9.35
C GLY A 92 2.68 -6.02 -8.56
N VAL A 93 1.36 -6.14 -8.68
CA VAL A 93 0.34 -5.23 -8.14
C VAL A 93 -0.13 -5.73 -6.77
N ALA A 94 -0.07 -4.87 -5.74
CA ALA A 94 -0.33 -5.24 -4.35
C ALA A 94 -1.34 -4.31 -3.66
N LEU A 95 -2.16 -4.86 -2.76
CA LEU A 95 -2.82 -4.08 -1.73
C LEU A 95 -1.90 -3.99 -0.50
N VAL A 96 -1.52 -2.75 -0.14
CA VAL A 96 -0.58 -2.46 0.94
C VAL A 96 -1.14 -1.44 1.92
N ARG A 97 -0.67 -1.48 3.17
CA ARG A 97 -0.99 -0.46 4.17
C ARG A 97 -0.39 0.88 3.74
N ALA A 98 -1.24 1.90 3.61
CA ALA A 98 -0.82 3.24 3.18
C ALA A 98 0.37 3.78 4.00
N SER A 99 0.38 3.56 5.32
CA SER A 99 1.46 3.98 6.22
C SER A 99 2.84 3.39 5.89
N LEU A 100 2.91 2.22 5.25
CA LEU A 100 4.16 1.63 4.75
C LEU A 100 4.50 2.16 3.34
N ALA A 101 3.48 2.32 2.49
CA ALA A 101 3.65 2.80 1.12
C ALA A 101 4.03 4.29 1.02
N VAL A 102 3.70 5.13 2.02
CA VAL A 102 3.91 6.60 2.01
C VAL A 102 5.32 7.01 1.57
N SER A 103 6.37 6.30 2.01
CA SER A 103 7.75 6.64 1.61
C SER A 103 8.03 6.33 0.14
N ALA A 104 7.53 5.20 -0.38
CA ALA A 104 7.69 4.82 -1.78
C ALA A 104 6.83 5.67 -2.72
N LEU A 105 5.59 5.98 -2.34
CA LEU A 105 4.69 6.91 -3.03
C LEU A 105 5.29 8.32 -3.12
N ARG A 106 5.77 8.89 -2.00
CA ARG A 106 6.43 10.22 -1.98
C ARG A 106 7.73 10.27 -2.79
N LYS A 107 8.36 9.13 -3.06
CA LYS A 107 9.57 9.00 -3.89
C LYS A 107 9.27 8.62 -5.34
N GLY A 108 8.01 8.51 -5.74
CA GLY A 108 7.61 8.11 -7.10
C GLY A 108 7.91 6.64 -7.46
N ARG A 109 8.33 5.80 -6.51
CA ARG A 109 8.59 4.36 -6.76
C ARG A 109 7.32 3.51 -6.75
N LEU A 110 6.22 4.06 -6.26
CA LEU A 110 4.89 3.48 -6.35
C LEU A 110 3.93 4.54 -6.85
N ILE A 111 2.94 4.09 -7.61
CA ILE A 111 1.72 4.85 -7.93
C ILE A 111 0.53 4.17 -7.25
N LYS A 112 -0.52 4.95 -6.97
CA LYS A 112 -1.80 4.40 -6.49
C LYS A 112 -2.68 4.15 -7.72
N LEU A 113 -3.07 2.89 -7.94
CA LEU A 113 -3.91 2.51 -9.09
C LEU A 113 -5.39 2.84 -8.86
N PHE A 114 -5.94 2.44 -7.70
CA PHE A 114 -7.37 2.53 -7.40
C PHE A 114 -7.65 3.01 -5.98
N ASP A 115 -8.85 3.54 -5.74
CA ASP A 115 -9.40 3.79 -4.41
C ASP A 115 -9.90 2.49 -3.74
N ALA A 116 -8.99 1.52 -3.60
CA ALA A 116 -9.22 0.24 -2.94
C ALA A 116 -9.23 0.38 -1.40
N ASN A 117 -10.28 0.99 -0.86
CA ASN A 117 -10.50 1.10 0.58
C ASN A 117 -11.06 -0.20 1.16
N LEU A 118 -10.19 -1.06 1.71
CA LEU A 118 -10.60 -2.19 2.53
C LEU A 118 -10.81 -1.73 3.99
N PRO A 119 -12.05 -1.61 4.51
CA PRO A 119 -12.27 -1.31 5.93
C PRO A 119 -11.68 -2.44 6.79
N GLY A 120 -10.65 -2.10 7.56
CA GLY A 120 -9.89 -3.06 8.35
C GLY A 120 -9.55 -2.50 9.72
N ASN A 121 -9.98 -3.20 10.77
CA ASN A 121 -9.69 -2.86 12.15
C ASN A 121 -8.25 -3.28 12.56
N ILE A 122 -7.26 -2.99 11.69
CA ILE A 122 -5.85 -3.33 11.88
C ILE A 122 -5.14 -2.08 12.41
N GLY A 123 -4.99 -2.01 13.73
CA GLY A 123 -4.31 -0.91 14.42
C GLY A 123 -2.93 -1.28 14.94
N TYR A 124 -2.13 -0.26 15.25
CA TYR A 124 -0.94 -0.43 16.10
C TYR A 124 -1.34 -0.26 17.57
N HIS A 125 -1.03 -1.27 18.39
CA HIS A 125 -1.40 -1.31 19.81
C HIS A 125 -0.14 -1.25 20.69
N ILE A 126 -0.22 -0.47 21.77
CA ILE A 126 0.81 -0.48 22.82
C ILE A 126 0.41 -1.55 23.83
N VAL A 127 1.22 -2.61 23.92
CA VAL A 127 0.95 -3.78 24.78
C VAL A 127 1.97 -3.81 25.92
N THR A 128 1.47 -3.92 27.16
CA THR A 128 2.29 -3.96 28.38
C THR A 128 1.65 -4.90 29.40
N PRO A 129 2.42 -5.60 30.25
CA PRO A 129 1.87 -6.33 31.39
C PRO A 129 1.05 -5.40 32.30
N GLU A 130 -0.12 -5.84 32.75
CA GLU A 130 -1.03 -4.98 33.55
C GLU A 130 -0.36 -4.48 34.84
N SER A 131 0.46 -5.33 35.48
CA SER A 131 1.23 -4.99 36.68
C SER A 131 2.23 -3.85 36.51
N ARG A 132 2.59 -3.49 35.27
CA ARG A 132 3.54 -2.43 34.92
C ARG A 132 2.88 -1.24 34.21
N ARG A 133 1.56 -1.28 34.03
CA ARG A 133 0.82 -0.25 33.29
C ARG A 133 0.90 1.14 33.92
N SER A 134 1.13 1.21 35.23
CA SER A 134 1.33 2.45 36.00
C SER A 134 2.79 2.94 36.03
N ASP A 135 3.76 2.17 35.52
CA ASP A 135 5.17 2.59 35.50
C ASP A 135 5.32 3.92 34.75
N ARG A 136 5.97 4.89 35.40
CA ARG A 136 6.10 6.27 34.90
C ARG A 136 6.82 6.31 33.55
N GLU A 137 7.78 5.43 33.36
CA GLU A 137 8.59 5.27 32.16
C GLU A 137 7.73 4.73 30.99
N ILE A 138 6.90 3.72 31.25
CA ILE A 138 5.92 3.18 30.29
C ILE A 138 4.89 4.24 29.90
N GLN A 139 4.36 4.99 30.87
CA GLN A 139 3.41 6.09 30.61
C GLN A 139 4.03 7.21 29.77
N ARG A 140 5.28 7.59 30.04
CA ARG A 140 6.03 8.59 29.25
C ARG A 140 6.22 8.15 27.80
N VAL A 141 6.72 6.93 27.57
CA VAL A 141 6.91 6.39 26.22
C VAL A 141 5.58 6.22 25.50
N SER A 142 4.54 5.72 26.19
CA SER A 142 3.21 5.53 25.59
C SER A 142 2.57 6.85 25.16
N LYS A 143 2.69 7.90 25.98
CA LYS A 143 2.22 9.26 25.64
C LYS A 143 3.02 9.86 24.49
N TRP A 144 4.33 9.62 24.45
CA TRP A 144 5.20 10.04 23.35
C TRP A 144 4.82 9.35 22.03
N LEU A 145 4.68 8.01 22.01
CA LEU A 145 4.27 7.22 20.84
C LEU A 145 2.94 7.68 20.27
N ARG A 146 1.91 7.87 21.12
CA ARG A 146 0.57 8.33 20.70
C ARG A 146 0.62 9.71 20.04
N ARG A 147 1.44 10.63 20.58
CA ARG A 147 1.61 11.98 20.02
C ARG A 147 2.37 11.97 18.69
N GLU A 148 3.37 11.10 18.52
CA GLU A 148 4.05 10.98 17.22
C GLU A 148 3.15 10.31 16.18
N ALA A 149 2.40 9.28 16.54
CA ALA A 149 1.42 8.65 15.65
C ALA A 149 0.36 9.65 15.15
N SER A 150 -0.14 10.55 16.01
CA SER A 150 -1.11 11.59 15.62
C SER A 150 -0.55 12.69 14.71
N LYS A 151 0.77 12.71 14.41
CA LYS A 151 1.37 13.63 13.41
C LYS A 151 1.44 13.01 12.01
N THR A 152 1.19 11.71 11.88
CA THR A 152 1.37 10.94 10.64
C THR A 152 0.04 10.46 10.05
N ALA A 153 -1.08 10.81 10.68
CA ALA A 153 -2.44 10.58 10.22
C ALA A 153 -2.93 11.73 9.33
#